data_AF-A0A1Y2FA57-F1
#
_entry.id   AF-A0A1Y2FA57-F1
#
_cell.length_a   1.000
_cell.length_b   1.000
_cell.length_c   1.000
_cell.angle_alpha   90.00
_cell.angle_beta   90.00
_cell.angle_gamma   90.00
#
_symmetry.space_group_name_H-M   'P 1'
#
loop_
_entity.id
_entity.type
_entity.pdbx_description
1 polymer ?
#
loop_
_entity_poly.entity_id
_entity_poly.type
_entity_poly.pdbx_seq_one_letter_code
_entity_poly.pdbx_strand_id
1 'polypeptide(L)'
;MLFQLATLLTIAAASNCVNEGGNWYCDQTSQITFSGLGGTPGSYDRVSNMDPETCTCSKTPQPFSGPLSPLDEDLSLHFRGPIAIKQFAAYTLQSLPQSKKKRGKRTIKDRFVDLFRREQVVYTLIPPISSRYAASTPVAVAYPTETPVAVVPTPAPSAPTTTAAAIVPPVSTPTQVGTSSSWQRSSYYNAQSATLQNAVFMNNMGGVNGSGTWSPCFGNSVSFASASGMGSAPNPEVLQDITLPSNTEVILFSGEQCTTATCGYVAPGVPAYRGFSGQNKIFLFEFSMPLDGDRGFNGDMPAIWALNGQIPRSQQYGGCSCWQTGCGELDLFETLSAGSERMIATFHSRPGQGGSTPNWIQRPTGGSMKAAVVFLGGSKTIKLIHLADSVNFEGGLSQSLVDSWDLSGATAVSLVA
;
A
#
# COMPACT_ATOMS: atom_id res chain seq x y z
N MET A 1 27.12 -36.82 45.09
CA MET A 1 25.92 -36.81 44.24
C MET A 1 25.69 -35.38 43.76
N LEU A 2 26.21 -35.02 42.58
CA LEU A 2 25.83 -33.80 41.87
C LEU A 2 24.90 -34.22 40.74
N PHE A 3 23.65 -33.79 40.78
CA PHE A 3 22.73 -33.91 39.66
C PHE A 3 23.07 -32.80 38.65
N GLN A 4 23.65 -33.17 37.50
CA GLN A 4 23.69 -32.29 36.34
C GLN A 4 22.29 -32.29 35.69
N LEU A 5 21.59 -31.16 35.78
CA LEU A 5 20.47 -30.88 34.88
C LEU A 5 21.04 -30.68 33.47
N ALA A 6 20.78 -31.62 32.58
CA ALA A 6 20.97 -31.42 31.15
C ALA A 6 19.83 -30.55 30.63
N THR A 7 20.12 -29.29 30.31
CA THR A 7 19.23 -28.42 29.55
C THR A 7 19.11 -29.00 28.15
N LEU A 8 17.97 -29.62 27.83
CA LEU A 8 17.64 -30.01 26.47
C LEU A 8 17.52 -28.73 25.64
N LEU A 9 18.54 -28.44 24.83
CA LEU A 9 18.44 -27.44 23.77
C LEU A 9 17.54 -28.06 22.70
N THR A 10 16.25 -27.74 22.70
CA THR A 10 15.38 -28.03 21.56
C THR A 10 15.88 -27.21 20.39
N ILE A 11 16.70 -27.83 19.53
CA ILE A 11 16.95 -27.33 18.19
C ILE A 11 15.58 -27.41 17.50
N ALA A 12 14.96 -26.25 17.25
CA ALA A 12 13.78 -26.18 16.40
C ALA A 12 14.12 -26.88 15.08
N ALA A 13 13.38 -27.94 14.75
CA ALA A 13 13.56 -28.67 13.51
C ALA A 13 13.46 -27.67 12.35
N ALA A 14 14.34 -27.81 11.36
CA ALA A 14 14.22 -27.07 10.11
C ALA A 14 12.81 -27.29 9.54
N SER A 15 12.06 -26.21 9.37
CA SER A 15 10.80 -26.16 8.64
C SER A 15 10.96 -26.86 7.29
N ASN A 16 10.06 -27.78 6.95
CA ASN A 16 10.02 -28.40 5.62
C ASN A 16 9.57 -27.35 4.60
N CYS A 17 10.49 -26.50 4.16
CA CYS A 17 10.19 -25.47 3.18
C CYS A 17 9.85 -26.12 1.83
N VAL A 18 8.80 -25.63 1.17
CA VAL A 18 8.32 -26.09 -0.13
C VAL A 18 8.66 -25.03 -1.18
N ASN A 19 9.12 -25.48 -2.35
CA ASN A 19 9.25 -24.61 -3.52
C ASN A 19 7.97 -24.66 -4.36
N GLU A 20 7.32 -23.52 -4.54
CA GLU A 20 6.12 -23.38 -5.38
C GLU A 20 6.34 -22.24 -6.38
N GLY A 21 6.31 -22.57 -7.68
CA GLY A 21 6.51 -21.58 -8.74
C GLY A 21 7.86 -20.84 -8.67
N GLY A 22 8.90 -21.46 -8.10
CA GLY A 22 10.22 -20.85 -7.92
C GLY A 22 10.41 -20.11 -6.58
N ASN A 23 9.35 -19.99 -5.77
CA ASN A 23 9.38 -19.30 -4.47
C ASN A 23 9.42 -20.30 -3.32
N TRP A 24 10.15 -19.96 -2.25
CA TRP A 24 10.31 -20.84 -1.09
C TRP A 24 9.37 -20.43 0.04
N TYR A 25 8.59 -21.39 0.51
CA TYR A 25 7.64 -21.21 1.61
C TYR A 25 7.99 -22.15 2.75
N CYS A 26 8.26 -21.61 3.93
CA CYS A 26 8.61 -22.37 5.12
C CYS A 26 7.38 -22.47 6.05
N ASP A 27 7.33 -21.68 7.11
CA ASP A 27 6.31 -21.83 8.15
C ASP A 27 5.10 -20.93 7.92
N GLN A 28 3.92 -21.46 8.20
CA GLN A 28 2.71 -20.64 8.31
C GLN A 28 2.82 -19.74 9.55
N THR A 29 2.47 -18.47 9.40
CA THR A 29 2.45 -17.47 10.47
C THR A 29 1.13 -16.69 10.46
N SER A 30 0.74 -16.17 11.61
CA SER A 30 -0.35 -15.20 11.76
C SER A 30 0.14 -13.76 11.85
N GLN A 31 1.46 -13.54 11.97
CA GLN A 31 2.05 -12.21 12.02
C GLN A 31 3.41 -12.14 11.32
N ILE A 32 3.61 -11.09 10.52
CA ILE A 32 4.89 -10.69 9.94
C ILE A 32 5.22 -9.28 10.44
N THR A 33 6.45 -9.08 10.93
CA THR A 33 6.94 -7.78 11.42
C THR A 33 8.17 -7.35 10.64
N PHE A 34 8.03 -6.29 9.87
CA PHE A 34 9.17 -5.57 9.30
C PHE A 34 9.76 -4.64 10.35
N SER A 35 11.08 -4.66 10.46
CA SER A 35 11.87 -3.80 11.33
C SER A 35 13.13 -3.33 10.59
N GLY A 36 13.76 -2.27 11.09
CA GLY A 36 14.90 -1.66 10.39
C GLY A 36 14.50 -0.90 9.12
N LEU A 37 13.20 -0.64 8.94
CA LEU A 37 12.71 0.32 7.95
C LEU A 37 13.11 1.73 8.38
N GLY A 38 13.57 2.55 7.42
CA GLY A 38 13.86 3.97 7.64
C GLY A 38 15.06 4.27 8.55
N GLY A 39 15.24 5.56 8.87
CA GLY A 39 16.35 6.06 9.68
C GLY A 39 17.57 6.57 8.91
N THR A 40 17.77 6.11 7.67
CA THR A 40 18.78 6.67 6.75
C THR A 40 18.08 7.56 5.73
N PRO A 41 18.34 8.88 5.71
CA PRO A 41 17.83 9.76 4.66
C PRO A 41 18.27 9.29 3.28
N GLY A 42 17.38 9.40 2.30
CA GLY A 42 17.64 9.02 0.92
C GLY A 42 16.97 9.96 -0.06
N SER A 43 17.01 9.59 -1.33
CA SER A 43 16.28 10.26 -2.40
C SER A 43 15.83 9.23 -3.43
N TYR A 44 14.68 9.49 -4.04
CA TYR A 44 14.24 8.85 -5.28
C TYR A 44 14.01 9.92 -6.35
N ASP A 45 13.79 9.52 -7.59
CA ASP A 45 13.52 10.46 -8.68
C ASP A 45 12.02 10.58 -8.89
N ARG A 46 11.43 11.66 -8.36
CA ARG A 46 10.01 11.99 -8.56
C ARG A 46 9.80 12.48 -9.98
N VAL A 47 8.74 12.00 -10.65
CA VAL A 47 8.28 12.54 -11.92
C VAL A 47 7.88 14.02 -11.76
N SER A 48 8.42 14.88 -12.62
CA SER A 48 8.17 16.32 -12.63
C SER A 48 7.46 16.80 -13.89
N ASN A 49 7.53 16.03 -14.98
CA ASN A 49 6.81 16.28 -16.22
C ASN A 49 6.69 14.99 -17.04
N MET A 50 5.57 14.84 -17.76
CA MET A 50 5.35 13.79 -18.75
C MET A 50 4.84 14.44 -20.03
N ASP A 51 5.64 14.40 -21.09
CA ASP A 51 5.28 14.93 -22.40
C ASP A 51 4.87 13.80 -23.35
N PRO A 52 3.56 13.66 -23.67
CA PRO A 52 3.06 12.58 -24.53
C PRO A 52 3.36 12.79 -26.01
N GLU A 53 3.83 13.97 -26.45
CA GLU A 53 4.20 14.21 -27.85
C GLU A 53 5.62 13.73 -28.16
N THR A 54 6.55 13.96 -27.22
CA THR A 54 7.95 13.56 -27.37
C THR A 54 8.32 12.27 -26.63
N CYS A 55 7.36 11.68 -25.90
CA CYS A 55 7.59 10.59 -24.95
C CYS A 55 8.62 10.92 -23.85
N THR A 56 8.81 12.19 -23.52
CA THR A 56 9.80 12.62 -22.52
C THR A 56 9.23 12.49 -21.11
N CYS A 57 9.94 11.76 -20.25
CA CYS A 57 9.67 11.69 -18.82
C CYS A 57 10.77 12.43 -18.05
N SER A 58 10.43 13.59 -17.47
CA SER A 58 11.37 14.35 -16.63
C SER A 58 11.18 13.97 -15.17
N LYS A 59 12.29 13.82 -14.44
CA LYS A 59 12.29 13.52 -13.01
C LYS A 59 13.19 14.50 -12.26
N THR A 60 12.85 14.78 -11.01
CA THR A 60 13.64 15.59 -10.08
C THR A 60 13.93 14.78 -8.82
N PRO A 61 15.15 14.88 -8.24
CA PRO A 61 15.44 14.28 -6.95
C PRO A 61 14.44 14.73 -5.89
N GLN A 62 13.84 13.76 -5.19
CA GLN A 62 12.94 13.97 -4.07
C GLN A 62 13.54 13.32 -2.84
N PRO A 63 14.03 14.12 -1.87
CA PRO A 63 14.57 13.58 -0.64
C PRO A 63 13.45 13.02 0.23
N PHE A 64 13.76 11.94 0.93
CA PHE A 64 12.91 11.36 1.96
C PHE A 64 13.72 11.14 3.24
N SER A 65 13.03 11.23 4.37
CA SER A 65 13.60 10.96 5.68
C SER A 65 12.47 10.67 6.66
N GLY A 66 12.68 9.71 7.55
CA GLY A 66 11.65 9.33 8.48
C GLY A 66 11.89 7.95 9.06
N PRO A 67 11.17 7.61 10.13
CA PRO A 67 11.35 6.36 10.84
C PRO A 67 10.86 5.14 10.06
N LEU A 68 10.04 5.30 9.02
CA LEU A 68 9.58 4.21 8.16
C LEU A 68 9.80 4.50 6.68
N SER A 69 10.60 5.52 6.33
CA SER A 69 10.72 5.97 4.95
C SER A 69 11.24 4.88 4.01
N PRO A 70 10.73 4.85 2.77
CA PRO A 70 9.76 5.80 2.19
C PRO A 70 8.28 5.46 2.53
N LEU A 71 8.01 4.45 3.35
CA LEU A 71 6.66 3.96 3.63
C LEU A 71 5.87 4.79 4.66
N ASP A 72 6.48 5.83 5.26
CA ASP A 72 5.76 6.87 6.01
C ASP A 72 5.25 8.02 5.12
N GLU A 73 5.58 8.01 3.83
CA GLU A 73 5.00 8.91 2.83
C GLU A 73 3.57 8.48 2.42
N ASP A 74 3.08 9.08 1.34
CA ASP A 74 1.77 8.89 0.76
C ASP A 74 1.62 7.50 0.14
N LEU A 75 0.83 6.60 0.76
CA LEU A 75 0.63 5.23 0.25
C LEU A 75 -0.75 5.04 -0.39
N SER A 76 -0.76 4.61 -1.64
CA SER A 76 -1.95 4.04 -2.31
C SER A 76 -2.03 2.54 -2.02
N LEU A 77 -3.24 2.00 -1.86
CA LEU A 77 -3.47 0.56 -1.67
C LEU A 77 -3.99 -0.05 -2.95
N HIS A 78 -3.50 -1.22 -3.33
CA HIS A 78 -3.81 -1.89 -4.59
C HIS A 78 -4.33 -3.28 -4.28
N PHE A 79 -5.27 -3.73 -5.09
CA PHE A 79 -5.93 -5.02 -4.94
C PHE A 79 -6.01 -5.69 -6.30
N ARG A 80 -5.48 -6.91 -6.40
CA ARG A 80 -5.54 -7.76 -7.59
C ARG A 80 -6.34 -9.01 -7.30
N GLY A 81 -7.23 -9.37 -8.22
CA GLY A 81 -8.06 -10.57 -8.09
C GLY A 81 -7.34 -11.89 -8.38
N PRO A 82 -7.94 -13.04 -8.02
CA PRO A 82 -9.30 -13.19 -7.46
C PRO A 82 -9.45 -12.71 -6.01
N ILE A 83 -10.20 -11.64 -5.78
CA ILE A 83 -10.34 -11.01 -4.45
C ILE A 83 -11.70 -10.34 -4.29
N ALA A 84 -12.33 -10.49 -3.12
CA ALA A 84 -13.46 -9.65 -2.72
C ALA A 84 -13.06 -8.82 -1.51
N ILE A 85 -13.13 -7.49 -1.65
CA ILE A 85 -12.87 -6.54 -0.56
C ILE A 85 -14.20 -6.34 0.17
N LYS A 86 -14.33 -6.87 1.39
CA LYS A 86 -15.56 -6.79 2.17
C LYS A 86 -15.62 -5.52 3.01
N GLN A 87 -14.53 -5.22 3.70
CA GLN A 87 -14.40 -4.01 4.50
C GLN A 87 -12.97 -3.47 4.47
N PHE A 88 -12.84 -2.16 4.57
CA PHE A 88 -11.56 -1.49 4.79
C PHE A 88 -11.73 -0.33 5.76
N ALA A 89 -10.73 -0.11 6.61
CA ALA A 89 -10.63 1.08 7.45
C ALA A 89 -9.18 1.56 7.55
N ALA A 90 -8.97 2.87 7.42
CA ALA A 90 -7.70 3.52 7.73
C ALA A 90 -7.84 4.27 9.06
N TYR A 91 -6.80 4.22 9.89
CA TYR A 91 -6.73 4.96 11.15
C TYR A 91 -5.45 5.78 11.25
N THR A 92 -5.56 6.94 11.88
CA THR A 92 -4.42 7.77 12.27
C THR A 92 -4.39 7.95 13.79
N LEU A 93 -3.19 8.10 14.34
CA LEU A 93 -3.03 8.35 15.77
C LEU A 93 -3.52 9.77 16.11
N GLN A 94 -4.37 9.92 17.12
CA GLN A 94 -4.75 11.25 17.59
C GLN A 94 -3.52 11.97 18.14
N SER A 95 -3.30 13.20 17.69
CA SER A 95 -2.41 14.10 18.41
C SER A 95 -3.04 14.40 19.77
N LEU A 96 -2.35 14.07 20.86
CA LEU A 96 -2.78 14.50 22.19
C LEU A 96 -2.93 16.02 22.17
N PRO A 97 -4.04 16.58 22.70
CA PRO A 97 -4.17 18.03 22.81
C PRO A 97 -2.96 18.54 23.60
N GLN A 98 -2.14 19.38 22.96
CA GLN A 98 -1.08 20.08 23.68
C GLN A 98 -1.76 20.91 24.77
N SER A 99 -1.63 20.48 26.03
CA SER A 99 -2.03 21.33 27.14
C SER A 99 -1.34 22.67 26.93
N LYS A 100 -2.11 23.75 26.82
CA LYS A 100 -1.58 25.11 26.76
C LYS A 100 -0.81 25.34 28.07
N LYS A 101 0.49 25.01 28.10
CA LYS A 101 1.37 25.39 29.20
C LYS A 101 1.30 26.92 29.27
N LYS A 102 0.66 27.45 30.31
CA LYS A 102 0.67 28.88 30.63
C LYS A 102 2.12 29.35 30.51
N ARG A 103 2.35 30.29 29.60
CA ARG A 103 3.66 30.83 29.25
C ARG A 103 4.18 31.66 30.45
N GLY A 104 4.80 31.00 31.42
CA GLY A 104 5.58 31.67 32.46
C GLY A 104 6.76 32.39 31.83
N LYS A 105 6.97 33.66 32.18
CA LYS A 105 8.10 34.48 31.70
C LYS A 105 9.41 33.77 32.04
N ARG A 106 10.11 33.23 31.03
CA ARG A 106 11.49 32.73 31.19
C ARG A 106 12.47 33.89 31.10
N THR A 107 13.39 33.94 32.06
CA THR A 107 14.48 34.91 32.14
C THR A 107 15.60 34.59 31.15
N ILE A 108 16.39 35.61 30.77
CA ILE A 108 17.44 35.59 29.75
C ILE A 108 18.48 34.46 29.95
N LYS A 109 18.65 33.95 31.17
CA LYS A 109 19.55 32.84 31.49
C LYS A 109 19.18 31.51 30.81
N ASP A 110 17.91 31.28 30.49
CA ASP A 110 17.44 30.03 29.87
C ASP A 110 17.70 29.96 28.36
N ARG A 111 18.08 31.08 27.71
CA ARG A 111 18.39 31.11 26.27
C ARG A 111 19.79 30.59 25.93
N PHE A 112 20.71 30.51 26.89
CA PHE A 112 22.09 30.12 26.64
C PHE A 112 22.33 28.60 26.62
N VAL A 113 21.41 27.81 27.18
CA VAL A 113 21.56 26.34 27.23
C VAL A 113 21.04 25.66 25.94
N ASP A 114 20.21 26.34 25.14
CA ASP A 114 19.61 25.77 23.93
C ASP A 114 20.49 25.91 22.66
N LEU A 115 21.54 26.74 22.71
CA LEU A 115 22.44 26.98 21.57
C LEU A 115 23.60 25.97 21.48
N PHE A 116 23.87 25.17 22.52
CA PHE A 116 24.98 24.21 22.55
C PHE A 116 24.59 22.75 22.26
N ARG A 117 23.35 22.49 21.80
CA ARG A 117 22.91 21.13 21.42
C ARG A 117 22.87 20.87 19.90
N ARG A 118 23.34 21.82 19.10
CA ARG A 118 23.52 21.66 17.65
C ARG A 118 25.00 21.74 17.31
N GLU A 119 25.64 20.59 17.23
CA GLU A 119 26.72 20.22 16.29
C GLU A 119 27.52 19.06 16.88
N GLN A 120 27.43 17.88 16.26
CA GLN A 120 28.57 17.03 15.89
C GLN A 120 28.04 15.98 14.90
N VAL A 121 28.09 16.33 13.61
CA VAL A 121 27.98 15.36 12.51
C VAL A 121 29.40 14.92 12.21
N VAL A 122 29.76 13.69 12.60
CA VAL A 122 31.04 13.08 12.22
C VAL A 122 30.79 12.30 10.92
N TYR A 123 31.37 12.78 9.82
CA TYR A 123 31.45 12.03 8.58
C TYR A 123 32.52 10.94 8.70
N THR A 124 32.12 9.67 8.69
CA THR A 124 33.05 8.55 8.56
C THR A 124 32.99 8.04 7.12
N LEU A 125 34.04 8.31 6.35
CA LEU A 125 34.24 7.76 5.01
C LEU A 125 34.68 6.29 5.16
N ILE A 126 33.88 5.35 4.64
CA ILE A 126 34.24 3.92 4.56
C ILE A 126 34.50 3.57 3.08
N PRO A 127 35.67 3.00 2.72
CA PRO A 127 36.00 2.62 1.34
C PRO A 127 35.21 1.37 0.86
N PRO A 128 35.06 1.20 -0.47
CA PRO A 128 34.19 0.17 -1.04
C PRO A 128 34.76 -1.25 -0.89
N ILE A 129 33.93 -2.16 -0.38
CA ILE A 129 34.18 -3.61 -0.40
C ILE A 129 33.54 -4.18 -1.67
N SER A 130 34.38 -4.73 -2.55
CA SER A 130 33.98 -5.50 -3.72
C SER A 130 33.48 -6.88 -3.28
N SER A 131 32.18 -7.15 -3.41
CA SER A 131 31.65 -8.52 -3.39
C SER A 131 31.11 -8.89 -4.77
N ARG A 132 31.70 -9.92 -5.37
CA ARG A 132 31.30 -10.51 -6.64
C ARG A 132 30.19 -11.53 -6.37
N TYR A 133 28.99 -11.29 -6.88
CA TYR A 133 28.02 -12.35 -7.15
C TYR A 133 27.49 -12.17 -8.58
N ALA A 134 27.48 -13.30 -9.30
CA ALA A 134 27.25 -13.36 -10.73
C ALA A 134 25.81 -12.98 -11.08
N ALA A 135 25.67 -11.99 -11.96
CA ALA A 135 24.42 -11.65 -12.61
C ALA A 135 24.06 -12.75 -13.62
N SER A 136 22.93 -13.41 -13.44
CA SER A 136 22.27 -14.15 -14.51
C SER A 136 21.57 -13.14 -15.43
N THR A 137 21.87 -13.23 -16.72
CA THR A 137 21.32 -12.38 -17.78
C THR A 137 19.84 -12.69 -18.01
N PRO A 138 18.94 -11.69 -18.07
CA PRO A 138 17.59 -11.93 -18.58
C PRO A 138 17.63 -12.05 -20.10
N VAL A 139 17.14 -13.18 -20.62
CA VAL A 139 16.89 -13.41 -22.04
C VAL A 139 15.69 -12.55 -22.46
N ALA A 140 15.87 -11.71 -23.47
CA ALA A 140 14.80 -10.93 -24.07
C ALA A 140 13.80 -11.86 -24.78
N VAL A 141 12.53 -11.83 -24.35
CA VAL A 141 11.44 -12.50 -25.05
C VAL A 141 10.77 -11.46 -25.96
N ALA A 142 10.81 -11.71 -27.26
CA ALA A 142 10.17 -10.88 -28.27
C ALA A 142 8.65 -11.13 -28.27
N TYR A 143 7.86 -10.06 -28.25
CA TYR A 143 6.41 -10.11 -28.43
C TYR A 143 6.06 -10.19 -29.93
N PRO A 144 5.14 -11.06 -30.38
CA PRO A 144 4.67 -11.04 -31.76
C PRO A 144 3.71 -9.86 -31.99
N THR A 145 3.94 -9.13 -33.07
CA THR A 145 3.06 -8.10 -33.65
C THR A 145 1.78 -8.73 -34.19
N GLU A 146 0.62 -8.34 -33.66
CA GLU A 146 -0.69 -8.62 -34.26
C GLU A 146 -1.11 -7.52 -35.23
N THR A 147 -1.63 -7.94 -36.39
CA THR A 147 -2.19 -7.11 -37.46
C THR A 147 -3.63 -6.72 -37.16
N PRO A 148 -4.07 -5.49 -37.49
CA PRO A 148 -5.43 -5.04 -37.19
C PRO A 148 -6.46 -5.66 -38.14
N VAL A 149 -7.55 -6.22 -37.58
CA VAL A 149 -8.73 -6.67 -38.32
C VAL A 149 -9.72 -5.50 -38.46
N ALA A 150 -10.28 -5.36 -39.66
CA ALA A 150 -11.18 -4.28 -40.07
C ALA A 150 -12.51 -4.26 -39.30
N VAL A 151 -12.94 -3.06 -38.90
CA VAL A 151 -14.23 -2.79 -38.23
C VAL A 151 -15.34 -2.56 -39.26
N VAL A 152 -16.42 -3.32 -39.13
CA VAL A 152 -17.70 -3.11 -39.84
C VAL A 152 -18.58 -2.15 -39.01
N PRO A 153 -19.22 -1.12 -39.59
CA PRO A 153 -20.06 -0.20 -38.82
C PRO A 153 -21.49 -0.73 -38.67
N THR A 154 -22.05 -0.62 -37.46
CA THR A 154 -23.46 -0.91 -37.14
C THR A 154 -24.06 0.33 -36.46
N PRO A 155 -25.35 0.66 -36.70
CA PRO A 155 -25.84 2.03 -36.59
C PRO A 155 -26.23 2.46 -35.17
N ALA A 156 -26.24 3.78 -34.98
CA ALA A 156 -26.47 4.50 -33.73
C ALA A 156 -27.82 4.20 -33.07
N PRO A 157 -27.89 4.13 -31.72
CA PRO A 157 -29.14 4.24 -30.99
C PRO A 157 -29.39 5.68 -30.48
N SER A 158 -30.67 6.01 -30.48
CA SER A 158 -31.27 7.30 -30.12
C SER A 158 -31.08 7.70 -28.65
N ALA A 159 -31.07 9.01 -28.43
CA ALA A 159 -30.95 9.67 -27.13
C ALA A 159 -32.10 9.35 -26.15
N PRO A 160 -31.82 9.33 -24.83
CA PRO A 160 -32.83 9.59 -23.83
C PRO A 160 -32.58 10.91 -23.06
N THR A 161 -33.63 11.71 -23.10
CA THR A 161 -34.22 12.61 -22.10
C THR A 161 -33.48 12.89 -20.79
N THR A 162 -33.31 14.18 -20.53
CA THR A 162 -32.88 14.82 -19.28
C THR A 162 -33.81 14.50 -18.10
N THR A 163 -33.25 14.09 -16.96
CA THR A 163 -33.90 14.21 -15.65
C THR A 163 -32.90 14.79 -14.65
N ALA A 164 -33.32 15.83 -13.94
CA ALA A 164 -32.51 16.66 -13.07
C ALA A 164 -31.94 15.89 -11.86
N ALA A 165 -30.69 16.19 -11.50
CA ALA A 165 -30.01 15.69 -10.32
C ALA A 165 -30.67 16.21 -9.04
N ALA A 166 -31.02 15.29 -8.14
CA ALA A 166 -31.50 15.60 -6.79
C ALA A 166 -30.33 16.04 -5.89
N ILE A 167 -30.56 17.12 -5.13
CA ILE A 167 -29.64 17.72 -4.17
C ILE A 167 -29.52 16.82 -2.93
N VAL A 168 -28.30 16.40 -2.60
CA VAL A 168 -27.96 15.64 -1.38
C VAL A 168 -27.98 16.60 -0.17
N PRO A 169 -28.70 16.30 0.93
CA PRO A 169 -28.68 17.14 2.14
C PRO A 169 -27.39 16.92 2.97
N PRO A 170 -26.98 17.91 3.78
CA PRO A 170 -25.79 17.81 4.62
C PRO A 170 -25.96 16.78 5.75
N VAL A 171 -24.94 15.94 5.92
CA VAL A 171 -24.83 14.91 6.97
C VAL A 171 -24.70 15.56 8.34
N SER A 172 -25.62 15.25 9.25
CA SER A 172 -25.55 15.58 10.67
C SER A 172 -24.70 14.55 11.42
N THR A 173 -23.65 15.02 12.09
CA THR A 173 -22.72 14.24 12.92
C THR A 173 -23.42 13.66 14.15
N PRO A 174 -23.40 12.33 14.40
CA PRO A 174 -23.86 11.79 15.67
C PRO A 174 -22.79 12.00 16.74
N THR A 175 -23.17 12.65 17.83
CA THR A 175 -22.36 12.80 19.04
C THR A 175 -22.17 11.43 19.70
N GLN A 176 -20.95 10.87 19.64
CA GLN A 176 -20.63 9.63 20.36
C GLN A 176 -20.15 9.90 21.79
N VAL A 177 -20.65 9.08 22.71
CA VAL A 177 -20.29 9.00 24.12
C VAL A 177 -18.86 8.48 24.23
N GLY A 178 -17.98 9.24 24.89
CA GLY A 178 -16.54 9.06 24.84
C GLY A 178 -16.03 7.82 25.57
N THR A 179 -15.55 6.83 24.82
CA THR A 179 -14.34 6.09 25.16
C THR A 179 -13.16 6.86 24.59
N SER A 180 -12.06 7.03 25.34
CA SER A 180 -10.89 7.75 24.86
C SER A 180 -10.14 6.91 23.81
N SER A 181 -10.53 6.99 22.54
CA SER A 181 -9.87 6.31 21.42
C SER A 181 -8.53 6.97 21.08
N SER A 182 -7.43 6.20 21.10
CA SER A 182 -6.09 6.70 20.72
C SER A 182 -5.93 6.83 19.20
N TRP A 183 -6.66 6.00 18.44
CA TRP A 183 -6.65 5.96 16.99
C TRP A 183 -8.03 6.35 16.47
N GLN A 184 -8.07 7.18 15.42
CA GLN A 184 -9.33 7.59 14.78
C GLN A 184 -9.39 7.11 13.35
N ARG A 185 -10.57 6.60 12.97
CA ARG A 185 -10.83 6.14 11.62
C ARG A 185 -10.87 7.35 10.67
N SER A 186 -9.91 7.43 9.76
CA SER A 186 -9.82 8.48 8.75
C SER A 186 -10.55 8.12 7.46
N SER A 187 -10.69 6.83 7.14
CA SER A 187 -11.39 6.35 5.93
C SER A 187 -12.07 5.03 6.22
N TYR A 188 -13.19 4.75 5.53
CA TYR A 188 -13.96 3.53 5.71
C TYR A 188 -14.64 3.09 4.42
N TYR A 189 -14.64 1.79 4.18
CA TYR A 189 -15.41 1.14 3.12
C TYR A 189 -16.08 -0.12 3.67
N ASN A 190 -17.32 -0.36 3.26
CA ASN A 190 -18.05 -1.60 3.53
C ASN A 190 -18.91 -1.94 2.31
N ALA A 191 -18.59 -3.07 1.68
CA ALA A 191 -19.18 -3.49 0.42
C ALA A 191 -20.68 -3.80 0.56
N GLN A 192 -21.05 -4.54 1.60
CA GLN A 192 -22.43 -5.00 1.84
C GLN A 192 -23.40 -3.82 2.02
N SER A 193 -22.97 -2.78 2.72
CA SER A 193 -23.77 -1.57 2.97
C SER A 193 -23.57 -0.49 1.89
N ALA A 194 -22.75 -0.74 0.87
CA ALA A 194 -22.32 0.25 -0.13
C ALA A 194 -21.81 1.57 0.52
N THR A 195 -21.11 1.47 1.65
CA THR A 195 -20.56 2.63 2.36
C THR A 195 -19.17 2.94 1.85
N LEU A 196 -18.91 4.20 1.49
CA LEU A 196 -17.58 4.73 1.21
C LEU A 196 -17.42 6.10 1.86
N GLN A 197 -16.44 6.23 2.75
CA GLN A 197 -16.17 7.45 3.52
C GLN A 197 -14.70 7.82 3.39
N ASN A 198 -14.43 9.04 2.91
CA ASN A 198 -13.08 9.58 2.70
C ASN A 198 -12.15 8.59 1.98
N ALA A 199 -12.63 7.98 0.91
CA ALA A 199 -11.86 7.10 0.06
C ALA A 199 -12.42 7.13 -1.37
N VAL A 200 -11.60 6.73 -2.33
CA VAL A 200 -11.99 6.61 -3.75
C VAL A 200 -11.34 5.38 -4.36
N PHE A 201 -12.15 4.59 -5.08
CA PHE A 201 -11.65 3.49 -5.91
C PHE A 201 -11.26 4.02 -7.29
N MET A 202 -10.08 3.63 -7.72
CA MET A 202 -9.43 3.99 -8.97
C MET A 202 -8.88 2.73 -9.64
N ASN A 203 -8.40 2.83 -10.87
CA ASN A 203 -7.70 1.76 -11.57
C ASN A 203 -6.78 2.34 -12.65
N ASN A 204 -5.90 1.52 -13.23
CA ASN A 204 -4.98 1.94 -14.28
C ASN A 204 -5.59 1.80 -15.68
N MET A 205 -6.81 2.35 -15.87
CA MET A 205 -7.62 2.21 -17.09
C MET A 205 -7.97 3.57 -17.71
N GLY A 206 -7.13 4.59 -17.50
CA GLY A 206 -7.36 5.94 -18.00
C GLY A 206 -7.41 6.05 -19.52
N GLY A 207 -8.14 7.05 -20.01
CA GLY A 207 -8.35 7.30 -21.44
C GLY A 207 -9.60 6.63 -22.02
N VAL A 208 -10.36 5.91 -21.19
CA VAL A 208 -11.68 5.37 -21.55
C VAL A 208 -12.75 5.86 -20.58
N ASN A 209 -14.02 5.88 -21.02
CA ASN A 209 -15.20 6.29 -20.25
C ASN A 209 -15.10 7.64 -19.50
N GLY A 210 -14.35 8.60 -20.05
CA GLY A 210 -14.31 9.97 -19.55
C GLY A 210 -13.45 10.20 -18.30
N SER A 211 -12.58 9.26 -17.92
CA SER A 211 -11.65 9.44 -16.80
C SER A 211 -10.22 9.10 -17.19
N GLY A 212 -9.28 9.90 -16.68
CA GLY A 212 -7.87 9.78 -17.01
C GLY A 212 -7.60 10.01 -18.50
N THR A 213 -6.35 9.79 -18.87
CA THR A 213 -5.85 9.91 -20.24
C THR A 213 -5.17 8.64 -20.71
N TRP A 214 -5.07 8.48 -22.02
CA TRP A 214 -4.20 7.50 -22.68
C TRP A 214 -3.25 8.23 -23.63
N SER A 215 -2.02 7.73 -23.75
CA SER A 215 -1.08 8.16 -24.79
C SER A 215 -0.27 6.96 -25.28
N PRO A 216 0.24 6.99 -26.53
CA PRO A 216 1.12 5.94 -27.02
C PRO A 216 2.44 5.85 -26.23
N CYS A 217 2.89 6.95 -25.62
CA CYS A 217 4.13 6.98 -24.84
C CYS A 217 3.98 6.36 -23.45
N PHE A 218 2.88 6.66 -22.75
CA PHE A 218 2.73 6.34 -21.33
C PHE A 218 1.64 5.31 -21.04
N GLY A 219 0.86 4.90 -22.03
CA GLY A 219 -0.26 3.98 -21.88
C GLY A 219 -1.42 4.62 -21.11
N ASN A 220 -2.20 3.77 -20.45
CA ASN A 220 -3.29 4.21 -19.57
C ASN A 220 -2.71 4.88 -18.33
N SER A 221 -3.25 6.04 -17.96
CA SER A 221 -3.06 6.65 -16.65
C SER A 221 -4.05 6.09 -15.62
N VAL A 222 -3.99 6.56 -14.38
CA VAL A 222 -5.01 6.27 -13.38
C VAL A 222 -6.36 6.94 -13.72
N SER A 223 -7.46 6.23 -13.45
CA SER A 223 -8.85 6.66 -13.63
C SER A 223 -9.72 6.28 -12.45
N PHE A 224 -10.92 6.84 -12.32
CA PHE A 224 -11.92 6.29 -11.40
C PHE A 224 -12.31 4.87 -11.84
N ALA A 225 -12.39 3.95 -10.89
CA ALA A 225 -12.91 2.62 -11.16
C ALA A 225 -14.44 2.69 -11.22
N SER A 226 -15.02 1.92 -12.13
CA SER A 226 -16.45 1.62 -12.12
C SER A 226 -16.81 0.78 -10.89
N ALA A 227 -18.10 0.77 -10.54
CA ALA A 227 -18.64 0.02 -9.41
C ALA A 227 -18.36 -1.49 -9.49
N SER A 228 -18.16 -2.05 -10.70
CA SER A 228 -17.77 -3.46 -10.87
C SER A 228 -16.27 -3.72 -10.67
N GLY A 229 -15.44 -2.67 -10.64
CA GLY A 229 -13.99 -2.74 -10.61
C GLY A 229 -13.33 -3.16 -11.93
N MET A 230 -14.10 -3.58 -12.94
CA MET A 230 -13.60 -4.16 -14.20
C MET A 230 -13.46 -3.14 -15.35
N GLY A 231 -13.70 -1.85 -15.07
CA GLY A 231 -13.64 -0.77 -16.06
C GLY A 231 -13.47 0.59 -15.40
N SER A 232 -13.27 1.64 -16.19
CA SER A 232 -13.25 3.01 -15.67
C SER A 232 -14.64 3.65 -15.66
N ALA A 233 -14.81 4.69 -14.84
CA ALA A 233 -16.02 5.52 -14.74
C ALA A 233 -15.67 7.02 -14.85
N PRO A 234 -16.60 7.88 -15.30
CA PRO A 234 -16.34 9.32 -15.42
C PRO A 234 -16.30 10.04 -14.06
N ASN A 235 -16.81 9.42 -13.00
CA ASN A 235 -16.88 9.97 -11.64
C ASN A 235 -16.58 8.87 -10.61
N PRO A 236 -16.24 9.22 -9.35
CA PRO A 236 -16.10 8.25 -8.27
C PRO A 236 -17.37 7.39 -8.10
N GLU A 237 -17.18 6.07 -8.08
CA GLU A 237 -18.23 5.10 -7.75
C GLU A 237 -17.81 4.27 -6.53
N VAL A 238 -18.80 3.74 -5.81
CA VAL A 238 -18.55 2.78 -4.74
C VAL A 238 -18.37 1.41 -5.36
N LEU A 239 -17.26 0.73 -5.06
CA LEU A 239 -17.04 -0.65 -5.47
C LEU A 239 -18.16 -1.53 -4.88
N GLN A 240 -18.74 -2.39 -5.72
CA GLN A 240 -19.80 -3.31 -5.31
C GLN A 240 -19.25 -4.41 -4.40
N ASP A 241 -20.16 -5.11 -3.72
CA ASP A 241 -19.84 -6.39 -3.08
C ASP A 241 -19.65 -7.48 -4.15
N ILE A 242 -18.46 -7.47 -4.74
CA ILE A 242 -18.08 -8.30 -5.88
C ILE A 242 -16.72 -8.97 -5.62
N THR A 243 -16.53 -10.13 -6.24
CA THR A 243 -15.21 -10.75 -6.40
C THR A 243 -14.61 -10.26 -7.70
N LEU A 244 -13.53 -9.47 -7.63
CA LEU A 244 -12.72 -9.13 -8.78
C LEU A 244 -12.08 -10.42 -9.31
N PRO A 245 -12.16 -10.73 -10.62
CA PRO A 245 -11.53 -11.93 -11.16
C PRO A 245 -10.02 -11.78 -11.28
N SER A 246 -9.32 -12.86 -11.62
CA SER A 246 -7.91 -12.86 -11.98
C SER A 246 -7.50 -11.68 -12.87
N ASN A 247 -6.31 -11.13 -12.60
CA ASN A 247 -5.70 -10.03 -13.34
C ASN A 247 -6.55 -8.74 -13.44
N THR A 248 -7.59 -8.60 -12.60
CA THR A 248 -8.33 -7.34 -12.44
C THR A 248 -7.82 -6.59 -11.23
N GLU A 249 -7.58 -5.28 -11.39
CA GLU A 249 -6.96 -4.45 -10.37
C GLU A 249 -7.76 -3.19 -10.07
N VAL A 250 -7.87 -2.87 -8.78
CA VAL A 250 -8.37 -1.58 -8.30
C VAL A 250 -7.38 -0.99 -7.30
N ILE A 251 -7.41 0.32 -7.18
CA ILE A 251 -6.54 1.14 -6.34
C ILE A 251 -7.42 1.94 -5.40
N LEU A 252 -7.12 1.94 -4.11
CA LEU A 252 -7.80 2.72 -3.09
C LEU A 252 -6.89 3.86 -2.63
N PHE A 253 -7.39 5.08 -2.80
CA PHE A 253 -6.83 6.30 -2.23
C PHE A 253 -7.76 6.83 -1.12
N SER A 254 -7.27 7.80 -0.35
CA SER A 254 -8.14 8.62 0.49
C SER A 254 -9.05 9.49 -0.37
N GLY A 255 -10.11 10.04 0.23
CA GLY A 255 -11.05 10.96 -0.44
C GLY A 255 -10.49 12.37 -0.60
N GLU A 256 -9.24 12.61 -0.21
CA GLU A 256 -8.61 13.92 -0.29
C GLU A 256 -8.01 14.14 -1.68
N GLN A 257 -8.53 15.13 -2.41
CA GLN A 257 -8.00 15.49 -3.72
C GLN A 257 -6.57 16.04 -3.62
N CYS A 258 -5.76 15.73 -4.62
CA CYS A 258 -4.42 16.26 -4.74
C CYS A 258 -4.42 17.76 -5.03
N THR A 259 -3.47 18.45 -4.41
CA THR A 259 -2.95 19.75 -4.88
C THR A 259 -1.50 19.56 -5.32
N THR A 260 -0.94 20.55 -6.02
CA THR A 260 0.49 20.56 -6.34
C THR A 260 1.36 20.44 -5.09
N ALA A 261 0.92 21.02 -3.96
CA ALA A 261 1.65 20.96 -2.70
C ALA A 261 1.63 19.56 -2.05
N THR A 262 0.54 18.81 -2.20
CA THR A 262 0.38 17.50 -1.53
C THR A 262 0.88 16.33 -2.36
N CYS A 263 0.76 16.40 -3.70
CA CYS A 263 1.06 15.26 -4.58
C CYS A 263 2.19 15.52 -5.58
N GLY A 264 2.66 16.77 -5.70
CA GLY A 264 3.63 17.15 -6.71
C GLY A 264 3.01 17.22 -8.11
N TYR A 265 3.73 16.71 -9.11
CA TYR A 265 3.25 16.65 -10.49
C TYR A 265 2.12 15.63 -10.63
N VAL A 266 1.08 16.03 -11.36
CA VAL A 266 -0.02 15.18 -11.83
C VAL A 266 -0.19 15.49 -13.31
N ALA A 267 -0.24 14.46 -14.15
CA ALA A 267 -0.41 14.67 -15.58
C ALA A 267 -1.77 15.34 -15.89
N PRO A 268 -1.85 16.26 -16.88
CA PRO A 268 -3.11 16.89 -17.26
C PRO A 268 -4.20 15.86 -17.58
N GLY A 269 -5.42 16.10 -17.09
CA GLY A 269 -6.57 15.20 -17.32
C GLY A 269 -6.62 13.95 -16.45
N VAL A 270 -5.61 13.73 -15.58
CA VAL A 270 -5.57 12.59 -14.66
C VAL A 270 -6.23 12.96 -13.33
N PRO A 271 -7.29 12.25 -12.88
CA PRO A 271 -7.80 12.43 -11.52
C PRO A 271 -6.74 12.02 -10.50
N ALA A 272 -6.59 12.80 -9.44
CA ALA A 272 -5.53 12.55 -8.46
C ALA A 272 -6.02 12.80 -7.03
N TYR A 273 -5.81 11.77 -6.21
CA TYR A 273 -6.15 11.77 -4.79
C TYR A 273 -4.92 11.37 -3.98
N ARG A 274 -4.87 11.83 -2.74
CA ARG A 274 -3.83 11.47 -1.79
C ARG A 274 -4.02 10.03 -1.34
N GLY A 275 -2.93 9.32 -1.17
CA GLY A 275 -2.91 8.07 -0.42
C GLY A 275 -3.00 8.32 1.09
N PHE A 276 -2.54 7.35 1.84
CA PHE A 276 -2.55 7.32 3.30
C PHE A 276 -1.15 7.63 3.83
N SER A 277 -0.91 8.91 4.15
CA SER A 277 0.39 9.39 4.64
C SER A 277 0.57 9.20 6.15
N GLY A 278 1.82 9.27 6.62
CA GLY A 278 2.16 9.39 8.04
C GLY A 278 2.84 8.16 8.62
N GLN A 279 3.69 8.39 9.62
CA GLN A 279 4.49 7.35 10.27
C GLN A 279 3.70 6.46 11.26
N ASN A 280 2.54 6.92 11.71
CA ASN A 280 1.66 6.16 12.61
C ASN A 280 0.29 6.03 11.93
N LYS A 281 0.02 4.86 11.37
CA LYS A 281 -1.23 4.58 10.67
C LYS A 281 -1.56 3.09 10.76
N ILE A 282 -2.85 2.77 10.70
CA ILE A 282 -3.34 1.39 10.69
C ILE A 282 -4.25 1.23 9.48
N PHE A 283 -4.08 0.13 8.75
CA PHE A 283 -5.06 -0.36 7.80
C PHE A 283 -5.70 -1.62 8.36
N LEU A 284 -7.03 -1.67 8.41
CA LEU A 284 -7.79 -2.89 8.67
C LEU A 284 -8.46 -3.33 7.38
N PHE A 285 -8.37 -4.62 7.09
CA PHE A 285 -8.96 -5.25 5.91
C PHE A 285 -9.85 -6.41 6.33
N GLU A 286 -11.00 -6.56 5.71
CA GLU A 286 -11.73 -7.82 5.63
C GLU A 286 -11.85 -8.19 4.16
N PHE A 287 -11.33 -9.36 3.78
CA PHE A 287 -11.28 -9.79 2.38
C PHE A 287 -11.32 -11.31 2.22
N SER A 288 -11.77 -11.78 1.07
CA SER A 288 -11.64 -13.17 0.63
C SER A 288 -10.77 -13.25 -0.62
N MET A 289 -10.01 -14.32 -0.79
CA MET A 289 -9.19 -14.59 -1.99
C MET A 289 -9.51 -16.00 -2.48
N PRO A 290 -10.69 -16.21 -3.09
CA PRO A 290 -11.11 -17.54 -3.53
C PRO A 290 -10.21 -18.05 -4.66
N LEU A 291 -10.09 -19.37 -4.80
CA LEU A 291 -9.49 -19.98 -5.98
C LEU A 291 -10.45 -19.81 -7.16
N ASP A 292 -9.97 -19.30 -8.30
CA ASP A 292 -10.77 -19.18 -9.53
C ASP A 292 -10.29 -20.10 -10.65
N GLY A 293 -9.17 -20.81 -10.45
CA GLY A 293 -8.66 -21.80 -11.39
C GLY A 293 -7.96 -21.22 -12.62
N ASP A 294 -7.84 -19.89 -12.74
CA ASP A 294 -7.12 -19.28 -13.85
C ASP A 294 -5.62 -19.56 -13.74
N ARG A 295 -4.97 -19.87 -14.87
CA ARG A 295 -3.54 -20.16 -14.95
C ARG A 295 -2.83 -19.29 -15.99
N GLY A 296 -3.52 -18.24 -16.48
CA GLY A 296 -2.98 -17.23 -17.37
C GLY A 296 -2.05 -16.23 -16.66
N PHE A 297 -1.77 -15.12 -17.34
CA PHE A 297 -0.99 -14.02 -16.76
C PHE A 297 -1.69 -13.46 -15.52
N ASN A 298 -1.00 -13.47 -14.38
CA ASN A 298 -1.57 -13.15 -13.06
C ASN A 298 -2.85 -13.96 -12.71
N GLY A 299 -3.04 -15.12 -13.32
CA GLY A 299 -4.16 -16.01 -13.07
C GLY A 299 -4.07 -16.65 -11.69
N ASP A 300 -5.15 -16.58 -10.92
CA ASP A 300 -5.29 -17.12 -9.57
C ASP A 300 -4.14 -16.68 -8.63
N MET A 301 -3.67 -15.45 -8.82
CA MET A 301 -2.57 -14.81 -8.09
C MET A 301 -3.02 -13.51 -7.40
N PRO A 302 -3.98 -13.56 -6.45
CA PRO A 302 -4.48 -12.35 -5.81
C PRO A 302 -3.42 -11.67 -4.95
N ALA A 303 -3.58 -10.36 -4.78
CA ALA A 303 -2.68 -9.58 -3.95
C ALA A 303 -3.33 -8.35 -3.33
N ILE A 304 -2.79 -7.93 -2.19
CA ILE A 304 -2.96 -6.59 -1.61
C ILE A 304 -1.57 -6.02 -1.42
N TRP A 305 -1.28 -4.86 -2.02
CA TRP A 305 0.01 -4.17 -1.86
C TRP A 305 -0.17 -2.67 -1.69
N ALA A 306 0.90 -2.00 -1.26
CA ALA A 306 0.96 -0.55 -1.11
C ALA A 306 2.06 0.02 -1.99
N LEU A 307 1.75 1.06 -2.76
CA LEU A 307 2.73 1.84 -3.53
C LEU A 307 2.80 3.26 -2.99
N ASN A 308 3.97 3.89 -3.09
CA ASN A 308 4.03 5.35 -3.05
C ASN A 308 3.04 5.93 -4.07
N GLY A 309 2.16 6.81 -3.63
CA GLY A 309 1.04 7.30 -4.45
C GLY A 309 1.49 8.03 -5.72
N GLN A 310 2.75 8.46 -5.81
CA GLN A 310 3.31 9.01 -7.05
C GLN A 310 3.41 7.97 -8.18
N ILE A 311 3.54 6.68 -7.87
CA ILE A 311 3.64 5.61 -8.87
C ILE A 311 2.34 5.51 -9.69
N PRO A 312 1.17 5.25 -9.10
CA PRO A 312 -0.08 5.20 -9.86
C PRO A 312 -0.50 6.54 -10.47
N ARG A 313 -0.15 7.67 -9.85
CA ARG A 313 -0.45 9.01 -10.42
C ARG A 313 0.41 9.37 -11.63
N SER A 314 1.49 8.62 -11.89
CA SER A 314 2.35 8.78 -13.06
C SER A 314 2.16 7.60 -14.03
N GLN A 315 3.04 6.60 -13.96
CA GLN A 315 2.97 5.40 -14.79
C GLN A 315 3.29 4.16 -13.96
N GLN A 316 2.26 3.46 -13.45
CA GLN A 316 2.42 2.29 -12.58
C GLN A 316 3.20 1.15 -13.26
N TYR A 317 2.81 0.79 -14.47
CA TYR A 317 3.40 -0.33 -15.23
C TYR A 317 4.37 0.13 -16.32
N GLY A 318 5.20 1.14 -16.04
CA GLY A 318 6.21 1.61 -16.99
C GLY A 318 7.38 2.38 -16.36
N GLY A 319 8.27 2.88 -17.21
CA GLY A 319 9.53 3.50 -16.77
C GLY A 319 9.38 4.92 -16.21
N CYS A 320 8.24 5.58 -16.46
CA CYS A 320 7.98 6.94 -15.99
C CYS A 320 7.31 6.97 -14.61
N SER A 321 7.98 6.38 -13.63
CA SER A 321 7.61 6.48 -12.21
C SER A 321 8.86 6.49 -11.33
N CYS A 322 8.67 6.69 -10.03
CA CYS A 322 9.75 6.65 -9.06
C CYS A 322 10.10 5.23 -8.57
N TRP A 323 9.36 4.19 -8.99
CA TRP A 323 9.48 2.83 -8.45
C TRP A 323 10.92 2.30 -8.55
N GLN A 324 11.53 2.40 -9.75
CA GLN A 324 12.90 1.96 -10.00
C GLN A 324 13.97 2.77 -9.24
N THR A 325 13.61 3.89 -8.65
CA THR A 325 14.54 4.84 -8.04
C THR A 325 14.45 4.92 -6.53
N GLY A 326 13.47 4.26 -5.92
CA GLY A 326 13.48 4.06 -4.47
C GLY A 326 12.26 4.52 -3.71
N CYS A 327 11.15 4.88 -4.36
CA CYS A 327 9.99 5.42 -3.63
C CYS A 327 9.16 4.35 -2.91
N GLY A 328 9.42 3.08 -3.17
CA GLY A 328 8.96 1.95 -2.35
C GLY A 328 7.65 1.31 -2.81
N GLU A 329 7.60 0.00 -2.59
CA GLU A 329 6.45 -0.88 -2.71
C GLU A 329 6.46 -1.86 -1.53
N LEU A 330 5.30 -2.10 -0.92
CA LEU A 330 5.14 -3.04 0.18
C LEU A 330 3.97 -3.98 -0.15
N ASP A 331 4.30 -5.20 -0.50
CA ASP A 331 3.34 -6.28 -0.68
C ASP A 331 2.90 -6.77 0.69
N LEU A 332 1.59 -6.71 0.92
CA LEU A 332 1.00 -7.00 2.22
C LEU A 332 0.56 -8.47 2.29
N PHE A 333 -0.22 -8.88 1.30
CA PHE A 333 -0.79 -10.21 1.21
C PHE A 333 -0.76 -10.61 -0.26
N GLU A 334 0.31 -11.25 -0.71
CA GLU A 334 0.49 -11.62 -2.13
C GLU A 334 0.80 -13.10 -2.30
N THR A 335 0.10 -13.75 -3.23
CA THR A 335 0.51 -15.05 -3.77
C THR A 335 1.42 -14.87 -4.99
N LEU A 336 2.57 -15.54 -5.01
CA LEU A 336 3.53 -15.43 -6.11
C LEU A 336 3.40 -16.50 -7.21
N SER A 337 2.39 -17.37 -7.11
CA SER A 337 2.13 -18.38 -8.14
C SER A 337 0.66 -18.74 -8.22
N ALA A 338 0.22 -19.10 -9.41
CA ALA A 338 -1.17 -19.39 -9.71
C ALA A 338 -1.73 -20.52 -8.82
N GLY A 339 -2.81 -20.23 -8.12
CA GLY A 339 -3.47 -21.18 -7.22
C GLY A 339 -2.73 -21.42 -5.90
N SER A 340 -1.69 -20.66 -5.60
CA SER A 340 -1.03 -20.77 -4.29
C SER A 340 -2.00 -20.34 -3.18
N GLU A 341 -1.94 -21.08 -2.08
CA GLU A 341 -2.66 -20.76 -0.85
C GLU A 341 -1.77 -20.00 0.17
N ARG A 342 -0.56 -19.61 -0.24
CA ARG A 342 0.44 -19.01 0.63
C ARG A 342 0.69 -17.56 0.24
N MET A 343 0.24 -16.65 1.11
CA MET A 343 0.49 -15.23 0.95
C MET A 343 1.78 -14.84 1.66
N ILE A 344 2.65 -14.10 0.99
CA ILE A 344 3.85 -13.52 1.57
C ILE A 344 3.73 -12.00 1.62
N ALA A 345 4.66 -11.40 2.36
CA ALA A 345 4.84 -9.97 2.41
C ALA A 345 6.28 -9.64 2.00
N THR A 346 6.43 -8.64 1.14
CA THR A 346 7.72 -8.21 0.61
C THR A 346 7.79 -6.70 0.60
N PHE A 347 8.92 -6.15 1.03
CA PHE A 347 9.22 -4.75 0.83
C PHE A 347 10.23 -4.62 -0.31
N HIS A 348 9.87 -3.84 -1.32
CA HIS A 348 10.75 -3.45 -2.41
C HIS A 348 11.15 -1.98 -2.21
N SER A 349 12.44 -1.73 -1.93
CA SER A 349 12.94 -0.36 -1.80
C SER A 349 13.36 0.17 -3.17
N ARG A 350 14.36 -0.46 -3.79
CA ARG A 350 14.89 -0.23 -5.14
C ARG A 350 15.02 -1.58 -5.86
N PRO A 351 15.21 -1.63 -7.19
CA PRO A 351 15.46 -2.88 -7.89
C PRO A 351 16.59 -3.69 -7.23
N GLY A 352 16.27 -4.92 -6.81
CA GLY A 352 17.20 -5.81 -6.11
C GLY A 352 17.46 -5.49 -4.63
N GLN A 353 16.77 -4.51 -4.05
CA GLN A 353 16.86 -4.14 -2.64
C GLN A 353 15.49 -4.20 -1.97
N GLY A 354 15.49 -4.58 -0.69
CA GLY A 354 14.26 -4.82 0.03
C GLY A 354 14.41 -5.90 1.09
N GLY A 355 13.31 -6.50 1.46
CA GLY A 355 13.31 -7.70 2.29
C GLY A 355 11.99 -8.45 2.23
N SER A 356 12.08 -9.75 2.38
CA SER A 356 10.95 -10.68 2.35
C SER A 356 11.17 -11.73 3.44
N THR A 357 10.22 -12.65 3.57
CA THR A 357 10.30 -13.82 4.43
C THR A 357 9.76 -15.04 3.70
N PRO A 358 10.34 -16.23 3.92
CA PRO A 358 9.75 -17.47 3.41
C PRO A 358 8.53 -17.91 4.24
N ASN A 359 8.29 -17.31 5.41
CA ASN A 359 7.10 -17.61 6.19
C ASN A 359 5.90 -16.87 5.61
N TRP A 360 4.73 -17.49 5.72
CA TRP A 360 3.58 -17.09 4.92
C TRP A 360 2.30 -17.08 5.73
N ILE A 361 1.34 -16.25 5.31
CA ILE A 361 -0.01 -16.16 5.87
C ILE A 361 -0.94 -16.96 4.97
N GLN A 362 -1.82 -17.77 5.55
CA GLN A 362 -2.78 -18.58 4.81
C GLN A 362 -3.75 -17.71 4.02
N ARG A 363 -3.84 -17.97 2.71
CA ARG A 363 -4.83 -17.35 1.82
C ARG A 363 -6.25 -17.76 2.24
N PRO A 364 -7.21 -16.82 2.36
CA PRO A 364 -8.59 -17.11 2.70
C PRO A 364 -9.38 -17.60 1.47
N THR A 365 -9.20 -18.87 1.10
CA THR A 365 -9.83 -19.47 -0.10
C THR A 365 -11.29 -19.86 0.09
N GLY A 366 -11.71 -20.18 1.32
CA GLY A 366 -13.05 -20.67 1.67
C GLY A 366 -13.94 -19.70 2.44
N GLY A 367 -13.53 -18.44 2.60
CA GLY A 367 -14.23 -17.42 3.40
C GLY A 367 -13.52 -16.08 3.38
N SER A 368 -13.88 -15.16 4.27
CA SER A 368 -13.10 -13.93 4.51
C SER A 368 -12.11 -14.12 5.65
N MET A 369 -11.06 -13.29 5.68
CA MET A 369 -10.21 -13.08 6.85
C MET A 369 -10.19 -11.60 7.20
N LYS A 370 -9.92 -11.29 8.47
CA LYS A 370 -9.61 -9.93 8.93
C LYS A 370 -8.12 -9.77 9.16
N ALA A 371 -7.56 -8.65 8.72
CA ALA A 371 -6.15 -8.36 8.89
C ALA A 371 -5.89 -6.91 9.30
N ALA A 372 -4.84 -6.68 10.09
CA ALA A 372 -4.31 -5.36 10.39
C ALA A 372 -2.94 -5.19 9.75
N VAL A 373 -2.67 -3.99 9.24
CA VAL A 373 -1.33 -3.51 8.88
C VAL A 373 -1.04 -2.27 9.71
N VAL A 374 -0.15 -2.39 10.68
CA VAL A 374 0.10 -1.40 11.73
C VAL A 374 1.50 -0.78 11.52
N PHE A 375 1.52 0.50 11.16
CA PHE A 375 2.75 1.29 10.98
C PHE A 375 3.00 2.07 12.28
N LEU A 376 4.19 1.89 12.87
CA LEU A 376 4.59 2.54 14.11
C LEU A 376 5.97 3.17 13.95
N GLY A 377 6.00 4.48 13.71
CA GLY A 377 7.25 5.23 13.57
C GLY A 377 8.08 5.29 14.86
N GLY A 378 7.43 5.20 16.03
CA GLY A 378 8.14 5.18 17.32
C GLY A 378 9.04 3.95 17.50
N SER A 379 8.56 2.78 17.09
CA SER A 379 9.30 1.51 17.13
C SER A 379 10.00 1.17 15.81
N LYS A 380 9.79 1.96 14.76
CA LYS A 380 10.27 1.68 13.38
C LYS A 380 9.85 0.31 12.87
N THR A 381 8.59 -0.04 13.11
CA THR A 381 8.02 -1.32 12.70
C THR A 381 6.78 -1.16 11.85
N ILE A 382 6.60 -2.10 10.92
CA ILE A 382 5.34 -2.37 10.23
C ILE A 382 4.95 -3.80 10.53
N LYS A 383 3.75 -4.01 11.08
CA LYS A 383 3.24 -5.34 11.45
C LYS A 383 2.04 -5.69 10.58
N LEU A 384 2.04 -6.89 10.00
CA LEU A 384 0.93 -7.48 9.28
C LEU A 384 0.40 -8.61 10.14
N ILE A 385 -0.88 -8.56 10.51
CA ILE A 385 -1.45 -9.40 11.57
C ILE A 385 -2.78 -9.97 11.08
N HIS A 386 -2.95 -11.29 11.14
CA HIS A 386 -4.25 -11.94 11.04
C HIS A 386 -5.04 -11.69 12.35
N LEU A 387 -6.20 -11.04 12.23
CA LEU A 387 -7.06 -10.69 13.34
C LEU A 387 -8.15 -11.73 13.58
N ALA A 388 -8.66 -11.78 14.81
CA ALA A 388 -9.86 -12.54 15.11
C ALA A 388 -11.12 -11.95 14.44
N ASP A 389 -12.08 -12.80 14.09
CA ASP A 389 -13.34 -12.41 13.44
C ASP A 389 -14.18 -11.44 14.28
N SER A 390 -13.98 -11.43 15.60
CA SER A 390 -14.67 -10.53 16.54
C SER A 390 -14.19 -9.08 16.47
N VAL A 391 -13.09 -8.78 15.77
CA VAL A 391 -12.60 -7.41 15.64
C VAL A 391 -13.53 -6.59 14.74
N ASN A 392 -14.05 -5.49 15.27
CA ASN A 392 -14.89 -4.53 14.55
C ASN A 392 -14.09 -3.33 14.09
N PHE A 393 -14.45 -2.77 12.93
CA PHE A 393 -13.80 -1.58 12.39
C PHE A 393 -14.49 -0.34 12.94
N GLU A 394 -14.47 -0.16 14.26
CA GLU A 394 -15.11 0.94 14.99
C GLU A 394 -14.62 2.33 14.51
N GLY A 395 -15.35 3.39 14.85
CA GLY A 395 -14.94 4.77 14.53
C GLY A 395 -13.61 5.20 15.18
N GLY A 396 -13.25 4.58 16.30
CA GLY A 396 -11.95 4.76 16.95
C GLY A 396 -11.50 3.51 17.68
N LEU A 397 -10.19 3.37 17.86
CA LEU A 397 -9.57 2.22 18.53
C LEU A 397 -8.80 2.70 19.77
N SER A 398 -8.97 2.02 20.90
CA SER A 398 -8.11 2.20 22.07
C SER A 398 -6.71 1.67 21.80
N GLN A 399 -5.67 2.27 22.39
CA GLN A 399 -4.31 1.72 22.29
C GLN A 399 -4.22 0.28 22.81
N SER A 400 -4.91 -0.05 23.90
CA SER A 400 -4.92 -1.41 24.47
C SER A 400 -5.49 -2.46 23.52
N LEU A 401 -6.46 -2.10 22.68
CA LEU A 401 -6.98 -3.01 21.65
C LEU A 401 -5.91 -3.25 20.58
N VAL A 402 -5.25 -2.20 20.10
CA VAL A 402 -4.17 -2.33 19.09
C VAL A 402 -3.01 -3.16 19.64
N ASP A 403 -2.60 -2.92 20.89
CA ASP A 403 -1.53 -3.67 21.55
C ASP A 403 -1.90 -5.14 21.76
N SER A 404 -3.20 -5.45 21.94
CA SER A 404 -3.66 -6.83 22.11
C SER A 404 -3.53 -7.70 20.87
N TRP A 405 -3.30 -7.11 19.69
CA TRP A 405 -3.09 -7.84 18.45
C TRP A 405 -1.66 -8.36 18.28
N ASP A 406 -0.71 -7.92 19.10
CA ASP A 406 0.68 -8.36 19.00
C ASP A 406 0.84 -9.80 19.51
N LEU A 407 1.34 -10.69 18.64
CA LEU A 407 1.45 -12.11 18.91
C LEU A 407 2.88 -12.50 19.31
N SER A 408 3.00 -13.35 20.33
CA SER A 408 4.27 -14.01 20.64
C SER A 408 4.66 -14.95 19.50
N GLY A 409 5.93 -14.90 19.05
CA GLY A 409 6.43 -15.76 17.98
C GLY A 409 6.20 -15.22 16.56
N ALA A 410 5.95 -13.92 16.41
CA ALA A 410 5.84 -13.26 15.11
C ALA A 410 7.08 -13.52 14.22
N THR A 411 6.84 -13.72 12.93
CA THR A 411 7.91 -13.77 11.93
C THR A 411 8.54 -12.38 11.83
N ALA A 412 9.86 -12.29 11.97
CA ALA A 412 10.59 -11.03 11.87
C ALA A 412 11.32 -10.92 10.52
N VAL A 413 11.15 -9.79 9.85
CA VAL A 413 11.96 -9.36 8.72
C VAL A 413 12.80 -8.18 9.20
N SER A 414 14.11 -8.41 9.34
CA SER A 414 15.06 -7.35 9.67
C SER A 414 15.70 -6.87 8.39
N LEU A 415 15.44 -5.62 8.03
CA LEU A 415 16.15 -4.97 6.94
C LEU A 415 17.48 -4.46 7.47
N VAL A 416 18.56 -4.80 6.77
CA VAL A 416 19.88 -4.24 7.06
C VAL A 416 19.97 -2.93 6.30
N ALA A 417 20.08 -1.81 7.04
CA ALA A 417 20.22 -0.47 6.46
C ALA A 417 21.61 -0.22 5.88
#